data_AF-A0A061B3C9-F1
#
_entry.id   AF-A0A061B3C9-F1
#
_cell.length_a   1.000
_cell.length_b   1.000
_cell.length_c   1.000
_cell.angle_alpha   90.00
_cell.angle_beta   90.00
_cell.angle_gamma   90.00
#
_symmetry.space_group_name_H-M   'P 1'
#
loop_
_entity.id
_entity.type
_entity.pdbx_description
1 polymer ?
#
loop_
_entity_poly.entity_id
_entity_poly.type
_entity_poly.pdbx_seq_one_letter_code
_entity_poly.pdbx_strand_id
1 'polypeptide(L)'
;MKFSTIIAALPLMATALAHAHIQQPLQVPSEKLNAAPLHYSNGDLNLESLASRLEECSVVKELNFEKAAEHAEHSESVIQYLFSKLFPFENPAYNSLLATTYISGPPNLILAFIPASINPSKLSLLVSFAIGGLLGDVFLHLLPQTFLGEPVDHTKNSFVLVDERRNTILGLFIFIGFVAFFFIDKSLRILEHQQGEESHGHSHSHPAPSDAEVRKHKKTDGDDAGPVIENPNASVKASAYLNLISDFTHNITDGLAISASFYISKSVGSTTCLAVFFHEIPHEVGDFALLIQGGFTKWQAMNSQFVTAVGAYLGTFLGIFIQNLGSSSSNVADAVTDASPGLFGTTVTTADLTLPFTAGGFLYIATVGVIPEILELESNNSRKQEIVKGFSQLFFILVGLSLMFMISWFE
;
A
#
# COMPACT_ATOMS: atom_id res chain seq x y z
N MET A 1 5.46 12.45 44.80
CA MET A 1 5.27 13.87 45.19
C MET A 1 6.43 14.65 44.62
N LYS A 2 6.32 15.75 43.88
CA LYS A 2 5.24 16.38 43.10
C LYS A 2 6.02 17.30 42.14
N PHE A 3 5.93 17.02 40.84
CA PHE A 3 6.42 17.88 39.75
C PHE A 3 5.47 19.08 39.65
N SER A 4 5.83 20.24 40.21
CA SER A 4 5.10 21.50 39.98
C SER A 4 5.88 22.68 40.54
N THR A 5 6.99 23.08 39.90
CA THR A 5 7.58 24.42 40.13
C THR A 5 8.56 24.89 39.04
N ILE A 6 8.24 24.75 37.75
CA ILE A 6 8.92 25.54 36.68
C ILE A 6 7.88 25.99 35.65
N ILE A 7 6.92 26.79 36.10
CA ILE A 7 6.12 27.72 35.26
C ILE A 7 5.98 28.99 36.09
N ALA A 8 6.87 29.96 35.87
CA ALA A 8 6.70 31.38 36.20
C ALA A 8 8.02 32.14 35.93
N ALA A 9 8.35 32.37 34.66
CA ALA A 9 9.32 33.41 34.27
C ALA A 9 9.29 33.70 32.76
N LEU A 10 8.27 34.39 32.30
CA LEU A 10 8.26 35.26 31.11
C LEU A 10 7.16 36.30 31.36
N PRO A 11 7.22 37.57 30.90
CA PRO A 11 8.10 38.13 29.86
C PRO A 11 8.63 39.55 30.17
N LEU A 12 9.89 39.86 29.84
CA LEU A 12 10.40 41.25 29.87
C LEU A 12 11.52 41.45 28.84
N MET A 13 11.30 41.03 27.59
CA MET A 13 12.12 41.44 26.45
C MET A 13 11.45 41.09 25.11
N ALA A 14 10.25 41.64 24.86
CA ALA A 14 9.62 41.54 23.53
C ALA A 14 8.67 42.72 23.22
N THR A 15 8.84 43.87 23.88
CA THR A 15 7.97 45.05 23.73
C THR A 15 8.72 46.31 23.28
N ALA A 16 9.73 46.16 22.41
CA ALA A 16 10.47 47.30 21.86
C ALA A 16 10.74 47.25 20.34
N LEU A 17 10.11 46.35 19.58
CA LEU A 17 10.24 46.28 18.11
C LEU A 17 8.90 46.21 17.36
N ALA A 18 7.77 46.46 18.05
CA ALA A 18 6.42 46.35 17.48
C ALA A 18 5.73 47.72 17.22
N HIS A 19 6.48 48.82 17.00
CA HIS A 19 5.90 50.17 16.87
C HIS A 19 6.57 51.06 15.81
N ALA A 20 6.91 50.52 14.64
CA ALA A 20 7.23 51.36 13.47
C ALA A 20 7.10 50.57 12.15
N HIS A 21 5.88 50.41 11.65
CA HIS A 21 5.53 50.47 10.21
C HIS A 21 4.06 50.05 10.00
N ILE A 22 3.14 50.97 10.30
CA ILE A 22 1.79 50.95 9.72
C ILE A 22 1.55 52.35 9.17
N GLN A 23 1.69 52.51 7.86
CA GLN A 23 0.88 53.36 6.98
C GLN A 23 1.59 53.51 5.63
N GLN A 24 1.35 52.57 4.73
CA GLN A 24 1.14 52.87 3.31
C GLN A 24 0.08 51.88 2.81
N PRO A 25 -1.04 52.34 2.22
CA PRO A 25 -1.93 51.43 1.51
C PRO A 25 -1.14 50.89 0.33
N LEU A 26 -0.86 49.59 0.33
CA LEU A 26 -0.38 48.89 -0.85
C LEU A 26 -1.44 49.08 -1.94
N GLN A 27 -1.16 50.00 -2.86
CA GLN A 27 -1.80 50.01 -4.17
C GLN A 27 -1.56 48.64 -4.78
N VAL A 28 -2.62 47.84 -4.85
CA VAL A 28 -2.67 46.63 -5.66
C VAL A 28 -2.36 47.07 -7.08
N PRO A 29 -1.24 46.66 -7.71
CA PRO A 29 -1.10 46.82 -9.14
C PRO A 29 -2.17 45.91 -9.73
N SER A 30 -3.17 46.49 -10.37
CA SER A 30 -4.05 45.77 -11.30
C SER A 30 -3.25 45.41 -12.55
N GLU A 31 -2.22 44.58 -12.39
CA GLU A 31 -1.68 43.81 -13.50
C GLU A 31 -2.68 42.70 -13.77
N LYS A 32 -3.46 42.87 -14.85
CA LYS A 32 -4.07 41.75 -15.55
C LYS A 32 -2.93 40.84 -16.01
N LEU A 33 -2.48 39.95 -15.12
CA LEU A 33 -1.71 38.79 -15.51
C LEU A 33 -2.63 38.02 -16.46
N ASN A 34 -2.16 37.73 -17.68
CA ASN A 34 -2.91 36.97 -18.68
C ASN A 34 -3.19 35.57 -18.11
N ALA A 35 -4.25 35.42 -17.31
CA ALA A 35 -4.68 34.13 -16.81
C ALA A 35 -5.02 33.27 -18.04
N ALA A 36 -4.46 32.06 -18.09
CA ALA A 36 -4.78 31.07 -19.10
C ALA A 36 -6.31 30.96 -19.27
N PRO A 37 -6.81 30.68 -20.48
CA PRO A 37 -8.24 30.59 -20.70
C PRO A 37 -8.87 29.53 -19.77
N LEU A 38 -10.10 29.77 -19.33
CA LEU A 38 -10.81 28.82 -18.44
C LEU A 38 -11.10 27.50 -19.16
N HIS A 39 -11.16 27.54 -20.48
CA HIS A 39 -11.34 26.36 -21.32
C HIS A 39 -10.17 26.24 -22.29
N TYR A 40 -9.73 25.02 -22.51
CA TYR A 40 -8.88 24.64 -23.62
C TYR A 40 -9.58 24.85 -24.96
N SER A 41 -8.81 24.86 -26.04
CA SER A 41 -9.31 25.02 -27.41
C SER A 41 -10.30 23.93 -27.84
N ASN A 42 -10.24 22.75 -27.21
CA ASN A 42 -11.16 21.63 -27.41
C ASN A 42 -12.46 21.74 -26.59
N GLY A 43 -12.64 22.79 -25.78
CA GLY A 43 -13.80 23.04 -24.94
C GLY A 43 -13.71 22.48 -23.51
N ASP A 44 -12.68 21.70 -23.20
CA ASP A 44 -12.48 21.13 -21.87
C ASP A 44 -12.07 22.21 -20.86
N LEU A 45 -12.40 21.99 -19.59
CA LEU A 45 -12.11 22.93 -18.51
C LEU A 45 -10.62 22.87 -18.13
N ASN A 46 -9.95 24.02 -18.14
CA ASN A 46 -8.58 24.14 -17.65
C ASN A 46 -8.60 24.26 -16.11
N LEU A 47 -8.21 23.17 -15.45
CA LEU A 47 -8.25 23.07 -13.98
C LEU A 47 -7.26 24.00 -13.29
N GLU A 48 -6.11 24.27 -13.90
CA GLU A 48 -5.09 25.16 -13.32
C GLU A 48 -5.56 26.62 -13.33
N SER A 49 -6.13 27.06 -14.46
CA SER A 49 -6.78 28.37 -14.57
C SER A 49 -7.95 28.51 -13.60
N LEU A 50 -8.76 27.46 -13.46
CA LEU A 50 -9.87 27.46 -12.51
C LEU A 50 -9.38 27.52 -11.06
N ALA A 51 -8.37 26.74 -10.68
CA ALA A 51 -7.79 26.77 -9.34
C ALA A 51 -7.26 28.17 -9.00
N SER A 52 -6.50 28.79 -9.92
CA SER A 52 -6.01 30.15 -9.74
C SER A 52 -7.14 31.17 -9.56
N ARG A 53 -8.23 31.06 -10.34
CA ARG A 53 -9.42 31.93 -10.19
C ARG A 53 -10.18 31.67 -8.88
N LEU A 54 -10.26 30.43 -8.42
CA LEU A 54 -10.88 30.08 -7.14
C LEU A 54 -10.10 30.69 -5.97
N GLU A 55 -8.76 30.71 -6.01
CA GLU A 55 -7.96 31.38 -4.98
C GLU A 55 -8.23 32.88 -4.87
N GLU A 56 -8.70 33.52 -5.95
CA GLU A 56 -9.06 34.94 -5.93
C GLU A 56 -10.41 35.22 -5.26
N CYS A 57 -11.30 34.22 -5.17
CA CYS A 57 -12.63 34.35 -4.60
C CYS A 57 -12.58 34.73 -3.11
N SER A 58 -13.42 35.69 -2.70
CA SER A 58 -13.43 36.21 -1.33
C SER A 58 -13.72 35.13 -0.28
N VAL A 59 -14.70 34.25 -0.55
CA VAL A 59 -15.05 33.14 0.34
C VAL A 59 -13.89 32.15 0.49
N VAL A 60 -13.17 31.87 -0.60
CA VAL A 60 -12.02 30.95 -0.59
C VAL A 60 -10.86 31.54 0.22
N LYS A 61 -10.60 32.85 0.08
CA LYS A 61 -9.60 33.55 0.89
C LYS A 61 -9.92 33.53 2.38
N GLU A 62 -11.19 33.71 2.75
CA GLU A 62 -11.65 33.64 4.13
C GLU A 62 -11.48 32.24 4.71
N LEU A 63 -11.92 31.20 3.99
CA LEU A 63 -11.73 29.81 4.39
C LEU A 63 -10.24 29.45 4.51
N ASN A 64 -9.40 29.89 3.58
CA ASN A 64 -7.95 29.66 3.63
C ASN A 64 -7.31 30.35 4.82
N PHE A 65 -7.77 31.55 5.18
CA PHE A 65 -7.30 32.25 6.37
C PHE A 65 -7.67 31.50 7.65
N GLU A 66 -8.91 31.01 7.76
CA GLU A 66 -9.35 30.20 8.92
C GLU A 66 -8.55 28.90 9.02
N LYS A 67 -8.34 28.19 7.91
CA LYS A 67 -7.58 26.94 7.90
C LYS A 67 -6.10 27.16 8.25
N ALA A 68 -5.49 28.24 7.76
CA ALA A 68 -4.12 28.60 8.12
C ALA A 68 -4.00 28.96 9.61
N ALA A 69 -5.02 29.61 10.19
CA ALA A 69 -5.06 29.89 11.63
C ALA A 69 -5.21 28.60 12.47
N GLU A 70 -6.08 27.68 12.07
CA GLU A 70 -6.24 26.36 12.71
C GLU A 70 -4.94 25.55 12.66
N HIS A 71 -4.26 25.55 11.51
CA HIS A 71 -2.97 24.89 11.33
C HIS A 71 -1.83 25.55 12.13
N ALA A 72 -1.91 26.85 12.41
CA ALA A 72 -0.93 27.55 13.25
C ALA A 72 -1.10 27.26 14.75
N GLU A 73 -2.33 26.97 15.20
CA GLU A 73 -2.61 26.57 16.58
C GLU A 73 -2.24 25.10 16.87
N HIS A 74 -2.35 24.23 15.88
CA HIS A 74 -1.96 22.82 16.00
C HIS A 74 -0.45 22.66 15.73
N SER A 75 0.31 22.23 16.75
CA SER A 75 1.72 21.85 16.58
C SER A 75 1.86 20.67 15.61
N GLU A 76 2.96 20.61 14.82
CA GLU A 76 3.26 19.50 13.91
C GLU A 76 2.91 18.16 14.57
N SER A 77 2.07 17.35 13.90
CA SER A 77 1.73 16.04 14.42
C SER A 77 3.01 15.21 14.56
N VAL A 78 3.10 14.39 15.61
CA VAL A 78 4.27 13.51 15.80
C VAL A 78 4.53 12.65 14.55
N ILE A 79 3.47 12.29 13.83
CA ILE A 79 3.50 11.53 12.58
C ILE A 79 4.12 12.35 11.45
N GLN A 80 3.72 13.61 11.25
CA GLN A 80 4.32 14.49 10.24
C GLN A 80 5.81 14.74 10.50
N TYR A 81 6.19 14.95 11.76
CA TYR A 81 7.60 15.06 12.14
C TYR A 81 8.37 13.78 11.79
N LEU A 82 7.81 12.61 12.10
CA LEU A 82 8.41 11.31 11.74
C LEU A 82 8.51 11.13 10.22
N PHE A 83 7.46 11.45 9.46
CA PHE A 83 7.44 11.35 8.00
C PHE A 83 8.49 12.27 7.36
N SER A 84 8.67 13.49 7.87
CA SER A 84 9.72 14.40 7.39
C SER A 84 11.14 13.83 7.57
N LYS A 85 11.34 12.99 8.60
CA LYS A 85 12.62 12.33 8.89
C LYS A 85 12.80 11.03 8.11
N LEU A 86 11.74 10.24 7.98
CA LEU A 86 11.75 8.97 7.24
C LEU A 86 11.88 9.21 5.73
N PHE A 87 11.29 10.28 5.21
CA PHE A 87 11.28 10.62 3.80
C PHE A 87 11.87 12.02 3.57
N PRO A 88 13.21 12.16 3.61
CA PRO A 88 13.86 13.47 3.63
C PRO A 88 13.94 14.12 2.24
N PHE A 89 13.69 13.40 1.15
CA PHE A 89 13.92 13.91 -0.20
C PHE A 89 12.78 14.82 -0.66
N GLU A 90 13.09 15.80 -1.51
CA GLU A 90 12.09 16.62 -2.22
C GLU A 90 11.56 15.88 -3.46
N ASN A 91 12.40 15.06 -4.09
CA ASN A 91 12.00 14.29 -5.27
C ASN A 91 11.16 13.06 -4.85
N PRO A 92 9.91 12.92 -5.36
CA PRO A 92 9.03 11.81 -5.01
C PRO A 92 9.60 10.45 -5.40
N ALA A 93 10.39 10.36 -6.48
CA ALA A 93 11.01 9.10 -6.90
C ALA A 93 12.01 8.55 -5.87
N TYR A 94 12.80 9.42 -5.22
CA TYR A 94 13.75 8.98 -4.20
C TYR A 94 13.05 8.53 -2.92
N ASN A 95 11.99 9.24 -2.51
CA ASN A 95 11.17 8.78 -1.39
C ASN A 95 10.46 7.47 -1.72
N SER A 96 9.99 7.29 -2.95
CA SER A 96 9.38 6.03 -3.40
C SER A 96 10.35 4.86 -3.26
N LEU A 97 11.58 4.97 -3.79
CA LEU A 97 12.60 3.92 -3.69
C LEU A 97 13.03 3.63 -2.25
N LEU A 98 13.09 4.67 -1.40
CA LEU A 98 13.38 4.52 0.01
C LEU A 98 12.24 3.78 0.73
N ALA A 99 10.99 4.14 0.45
CA ALA A 99 9.81 3.46 0.96
C ALA A 99 9.75 1.99 0.53
N THR A 100 10.06 1.68 -0.73
CA THR A 100 10.20 0.29 -1.22
C THR A 100 11.22 -0.48 -0.39
N THR A 101 12.34 0.16 -0.04
CA THR A 101 13.35 -0.46 0.82
C THR A 101 12.81 -0.75 2.22
N TYR A 102 11.95 0.12 2.76
CA TYR A 102 11.32 -0.07 4.07
C TYR A 102 10.25 -1.16 4.07
N ILE A 103 9.46 -1.30 3.00
CA ILE A 103 8.43 -2.36 2.93
C ILE A 103 9.03 -3.72 2.58
N SER A 104 10.12 -3.76 1.81
CA SER A 104 10.70 -5.04 1.36
C SER A 104 11.82 -5.54 2.26
N GLY A 105 12.63 -4.65 2.86
CA GLY A 105 13.81 -5.05 3.62
C GLY A 105 13.50 -5.58 5.03
N PRO A 106 13.05 -4.71 5.96
CA PRO A 106 12.77 -5.10 7.33
C PRO A 106 11.79 -6.28 7.50
N PRO A 107 10.64 -6.37 6.80
CA PRO A 107 9.74 -7.53 6.93
C PRO A 107 10.45 -8.85 6.60
N ASN A 108 11.21 -8.89 5.50
CA ASN A 108 12.04 -10.05 5.14
C ASN A 108 13.13 -10.37 6.18
N LEU A 109 13.75 -9.36 6.79
CA LEU A 109 14.74 -9.58 7.86
C LEU A 109 14.12 -10.08 9.16
N ILE A 110 12.87 -9.70 9.46
CA ILE A 110 12.14 -10.17 10.66
C ILE A 110 11.97 -11.70 10.62
N LEU A 111 11.82 -12.29 9.42
CA LEU A 111 11.72 -13.75 9.22
C LEU A 111 12.92 -14.53 9.77
N ALA A 112 14.11 -13.91 9.81
CA ALA A 112 15.30 -14.51 10.39
C ALA A 112 15.09 -14.91 11.87
N PHE A 113 14.27 -14.14 12.60
CA PHE A 113 13.97 -14.34 14.02
C PHE A 113 12.77 -15.25 14.25
N ILE A 114 12.03 -15.60 13.21
CA ILE A 114 10.84 -16.45 13.33
C ILE A 114 11.24 -17.92 13.26
N PRO A 115 10.75 -18.77 14.19
CA PRO A 115 11.03 -20.20 14.16
C PRO A 115 10.32 -20.87 12.98
N ALA A 116 10.93 -21.91 12.39
CA ALA A 116 10.35 -22.62 11.25
C ALA A 116 9.06 -23.40 11.61
N SER A 117 8.82 -23.69 12.88
CA SER A 117 7.66 -24.45 13.38
C SER A 117 6.54 -23.54 13.91
N ILE A 118 5.94 -22.73 13.03
CA ILE A 118 4.82 -21.86 13.40
C ILE A 118 3.53 -22.68 13.55
N ASN A 119 2.75 -22.38 14.60
CA ASN A 119 1.44 -23.00 14.80
C ASN A 119 0.42 -22.43 13.78
N PRO A 120 -0.30 -23.27 13.01
CA PRO A 120 -1.29 -22.82 12.03
C PRO A 120 -2.35 -21.86 12.57
N SER A 121 -2.78 -22.03 13.83
CA SER A 121 -3.77 -21.14 14.43
C SER A 121 -3.24 -19.72 14.66
N LYS A 122 -1.94 -19.56 14.96
CA LYS A 122 -1.32 -18.23 15.09
C LYS A 122 -1.13 -17.58 13.72
N LEU A 123 -0.79 -18.39 12.72
CA LEU A 123 -0.68 -17.94 11.33
C LEU A 123 -2.01 -17.36 10.84
N SER A 124 -3.12 -18.09 11.06
CA SER A 124 -4.45 -17.66 10.65
C SER A 124 -4.88 -16.33 11.31
N LEU A 125 -4.52 -16.09 12.59
CA LEU A 125 -4.79 -14.80 13.26
C LEU A 125 -3.95 -13.67 12.68
N LEU A 126 -2.68 -13.94 12.36
CA LEU A 126 -1.78 -12.96 11.75
C LEU A 126 -2.26 -12.57 10.35
N VAL A 127 -2.61 -13.55 9.51
CA VAL A 127 -3.22 -13.35 8.19
C VAL A 127 -4.54 -12.58 8.28
N SER A 128 -5.35 -12.85 9.31
CA SER A 128 -6.59 -12.08 9.56
C SER A 128 -6.31 -10.60 9.82
N PHE A 129 -5.27 -10.27 10.58
CA PHE A 129 -4.84 -8.88 10.77
C PHE A 129 -4.33 -8.26 9.47
N ALA A 130 -3.59 -9.03 8.65
CA ALA A 130 -3.13 -8.61 7.32
C ALA A 130 -4.30 -8.19 6.42
N ILE A 131 -5.36 -9.04 6.33
CA ILE A 131 -6.58 -8.73 5.58
C ILE A 131 -7.22 -7.43 6.08
N GLY A 132 -7.31 -7.25 7.39
CA GLY A 132 -7.84 -6.02 7.99
C GLY A 132 -7.03 -4.78 7.60
N GLY A 133 -5.70 -4.89 7.61
CA GLY A 133 -4.78 -3.84 7.17
C GLY A 133 -4.91 -3.56 5.68
N LEU A 134 -4.89 -4.58 4.82
CA LEU A 134 -5.00 -4.43 3.37
C LEU A 134 -6.36 -3.87 2.92
N LEU A 135 -7.47 -4.37 3.48
CA LEU A 135 -8.80 -3.80 3.20
C LEU A 135 -8.96 -2.40 3.79
N GLY A 136 -8.35 -2.14 4.96
CA GLY A 136 -8.30 -0.81 5.55
C GLY A 136 -7.57 0.19 4.66
N ASP A 137 -6.43 -0.20 4.09
CA ASP A 137 -5.68 0.59 3.12
C ASP A 137 -6.53 0.90 1.89
N VAL A 138 -7.17 -0.10 1.30
CA VAL A 138 -8.06 0.15 0.16
C VAL A 138 -9.21 1.11 0.52
N PHE A 139 -10.01 0.78 1.54
CA PHE A 139 -11.28 1.48 1.77
C PHE A 139 -11.14 2.81 2.49
N LEU A 140 -10.17 2.95 3.38
CA LEU A 140 -10.00 4.15 4.21
C LEU A 140 -8.92 5.08 3.67
N HIS A 141 -8.02 4.58 2.82
CA HIS A 141 -6.92 5.34 2.25
C HIS A 141 -7.08 5.44 0.72
N LEU A 142 -6.68 4.41 -0.04
CA LEU A 142 -6.49 4.49 -1.49
C LEU A 142 -7.74 4.91 -2.28
N LEU A 143 -8.93 4.40 -1.91
CA LEU A 143 -10.17 4.77 -2.59
C LEU A 143 -10.56 6.23 -2.35
N PRO A 144 -10.62 6.73 -1.09
CA PRO A 144 -10.72 8.16 -0.82
C PRO A 144 -9.73 9.00 -1.61
N GLN A 145 -8.42 8.68 -1.62
CA GLN A 145 -7.45 9.48 -2.39
C GLN A 145 -7.66 9.40 -3.90
N THR A 146 -8.07 8.25 -4.44
CA THR A 146 -8.37 8.11 -5.87
C THR A 146 -9.46 9.11 -6.31
N PHE A 147 -10.54 9.23 -5.53
CA PHE A 147 -11.69 10.07 -5.91
C PHE A 147 -11.54 11.53 -5.48
N LEU A 148 -10.94 11.79 -4.33
CA LEU A 148 -10.86 13.12 -3.73
C LEU A 148 -9.52 13.83 -4.02
N GLY A 149 -8.46 13.08 -4.32
CA GLY A 149 -7.10 13.62 -4.35
C GLY A 149 -6.65 14.14 -2.98
N GLU A 150 -5.58 14.93 -2.96
CA GLU A 150 -5.10 15.60 -1.75
C GLU A 150 -4.81 17.09 -2.01
N PRO A 151 -5.06 18.00 -1.05
CA PRO A 151 -4.55 19.37 -1.10
C PRO A 151 -3.02 19.41 -1.25
N VAL A 152 -2.53 20.13 -2.26
CA VAL A 152 -1.08 20.42 -2.43
C VAL A 152 -0.53 21.28 -1.27
N ASP A 153 -1.41 22.03 -0.59
CA ASP A 153 -1.08 22.88 0.55
C ASP A 153 -2.08 22.64 1.69
N HIS A 154 -1.60 22.00 2.77
CA HIS A 154 -2.42 21.71 3.96
C HIS A 154 -2.89 22.96 4.70
N THR A 155 -2.33 24.14 4.41
CA THR A 155 -2.78 25.42 4.98
C THR A 155 -3.96 26.02 4.21
N LYS A 156 -4.29 25.48 3.03
CA LYS A 156 -5.38 25.94 2.16
C LYS A 156 -6.48 24.89 2.01
N ASN A 157 -7.69 25.35 1.71
CA ASN A 157 -8.81 24.49 1.38
C ASN A 157 -8.67 24.04 -0.07
N SER A 158 -8.69 22.73 -0.30
CA SER A 158 -8.77 22.16 -1.65
C SER A 158 -10.23 22.00 -2.04
N PHE A 159 -10.54 22.40 -3.27
CA PHE A 159 -11.86 22.22 -3.86
C PHE A 159 -11.77 21.13 -4.92
N VAL A 160 -12.46 20.03 -4.67
CA VAL A 160 -12.54 18.92 -5.61
C VAL A 160 -13.76 19.12 -6.51
N LEU A 161 -13.51 19.24 -7.81
CA LEU A 161 -14.59 19.26 -8.79
C LEU A 161 -15.11 17.83 -8.97
N VAL A 162 -16.39 17.64 -8.68
CA VAL A 162 -17.06 16.35 -8.90
C VAL A 162 -17.39 16.24 -10.39
N ASP A 163 -16.53 15.55 -11.14
CA ASP A 163 -16.78 15.14 -12.51
C ASP A 163 -17.19 13.66 -12.55
N GLU A 164 -18.46 13.40 -12.90
CA GLU A 164 -19.03 12.06 -13.02
C GLU A 164 -18.27 11.19 -14.03
N ARG A 165 -17.77 11.77 -15.12
CA ARG A 165 -17.04 11.04 -16.16
C ARG A 165 -15.66 10.66 -15.67
N ARG A 166 -14.95 11.57 -15.01
CA ARG A 166 -13.68 11.29 -14.32
C ARG A 166 -13.84 10.13 -13.34
N ASN A 167 -14.81 10.21 -12.44
CA ASN A 167 -15.03 9.19 -11.43
C ASN A 167 -15.43 7.84 -12.05
N THR A 168 -16.15 7.84 -13.18
CA THR A 168 -16.45 6.63 -13.93
C THR A 168 -15.18 5.96 -14.48
N ILE A 169 -14.22 6.73 -15.00
CA ILE A 169 -12.95 6.19 -15.51
C ILE A 169 -12.10 5.62 -14.37
N LEU A 170 -12.01 6.34 -13.24
CA LEU A 170 -11.28 5.85 -12.07
C LEU A 170 -11.89 4.56 -11.52
N GLY A 171 -13.23 4.52 -11.41
CA GLY A 171 -13.98 3.31 -11.04
C GLY A 171 -13.74 2.15 -12.00
N LEU A 172 -13.69 2.41 -13.30
CA LEU A 172 -13.33 1.42 -14.31
C LEU A 172 -11.91 0.87 -14.08
N PHE A 173 -10.94 1.71 -13.71
CA PHE A 173 -9.57 1.26 -13.46
C PHE A 173 -9.41 0.46 -12.17
N ILE A 174 -10.23 0.70 -11.15
CA ILE A 174 -10.36 -0.21 -10.00
C ILE A 174 -10.81 -1.59 -10.48
N PHE A 175 -11.84 -1.64 -11.32
CA PHE A 175 -12.30 -2.92 -11.87
C PHE A 175 -11.26 -3.59 -12.78
N ILE A 176 -10.55 -2.83 -13.62
CA ILE A 176 -9.47 -3.35 -14.46
C ILE A 176 -8.35 -3.93 -13.59
N GLY A 177 -7.95 -3.25 -12.52
CA GLY A 177 -6.98 -3.77 -11.55
C GLY A 177 -7.40 -5.10 -10.94
N PHE A 178 -8.65 -5.17 -10.47
CA PHE A 178 -9.23 -6.40 -9.92
C PHE A 178 -9.23 -7.55 -10.93
N VAL A 179 -9.65 -7.29 -12.17
CA VAL A 179 -9.71 -8.27 -13.25
C VAL A 179 -8.31 -8.69 -13.74
N ALA A 180 -7.35 -7.76 -13.79
CA ALA A 180 -5.96 -8.07 -14.15
C ALA A 180 -5.36 -9.07 -13.17
N PHE A 181 -5.56 -8.85 -11.87
CA PHE A 181 -5.15 -9.77 -10.82
C PHE A 181 -5.83 -11.14 -10.92
N PHE A 182 -7.13 -11.17 -11.21
CA PHE A 182 -7.83 -12.41 -11.53
C PHE A 182 -7.18 -13.17 -12.69
N PHE A 183 -6.84 -12.47 -13.78
CA PHE A 183 -6.19 -13.10 -14.92
C PHE A 183 -4.78 -13.60 -14.58
N ILE A 184 -4.02 -12.87 -13.77
CA ILE A 184 -2.71 -13.32 -13.30
C ILE A 184 -2.87 -14.59 -12.47
N ASP A 185 -3.65 -14.57 -11.38
CA ASP A 185 -3.87 -15.75 -10.52
C ASP A 185 -4.40 -16.95 -11.31
N LYS A 186 -5.39 -16.74 -12.19
CA LYS A 186 -5.93 -17.80 -13.05
C LYS A 186 -4.90 -18.37 -14.01
N SER A 187 -4.08 -17.53 -14.65
CA SER A 187 -3.06 -17.99 -15.60
C SER A 187 -2.00 -18.83 -14.90
N LEU A 188 -1.62 -18.45 -13.68
CA LEU A 188 -0.66 -19.19 -12.86
C LEU A 188 -1.21 -20.58 -12.48
N ARG A 189 -2.47 -20.67 -12.06
CA ARG A 189 -3.12 -21.96 -11.76
C ARG A 189 -3.23 -22.87 -13.00
N ILE A 190 -3.46 -22.30 -14.19
CA ILE A 190 -3.51 -23.06 -15.44
C ILE A 190 -2.13 -23.61 -15.82
N LEU A 191 -1.08 -22.79 -15.71
CA LEU A 191 0.30 -23.19 -16.01
C LEU A 191 0.76 -24.36 -15.13
N GLU A 192 0.33 -24.39 -13.88
CA GLU A 192 0.61 -25.49 -12.96
C GLU A 192 -0.16 -26.78 -13.32
N HIS A 193 -1.43 -26.67 -13.70
CA HIS A 193 -2.25 -27.85 -14.00
C HIS A 193 -1.69 -28.69 -15.15
N GLN A 194 -0.90 -28.10 -16.05
CA GLN A 194 -0.19 -28.83 -17.12
C GLN A 194 1.04 -29.61 -16.63
N GLN A 195 1.67 -29.22 -15.52
CA GLN A 195 2.83 -29.93 -14.98
C GLN A 195 2.47 -31.23 -14.22
N GLY A 196 1.17 -31.43 -13.91
CA GLY A 196 0.67 -32.61 -13.20
C GLY A 196 0.31 -33.82 -14.08
N GLU A 197 0.21 -33.69 -15.40
CA GLU A 197 -0.25 -34.78 -16.29
C GLU A 197 0.88 -35.56 -17.00
N GLU A 198 2.14 -35.11 -16.97
CA GLU A 198 3.27 -35.84 -17.60
C GLU A 198 4.05 -36.78 -16.66
N SER A 199 3.44 -37.22 -15.57
CA SER A 199 4.01 -38.25 -14.68
C SER A 199 3.20 -39.56 -14.73
N HIS A 200 3.02 -40.13 -15.92
CA HIS A 200 2.65 -41.54 -16.05
C HIS A 200 3.88 -42.44 -15.81
N GLY A 201 4.24 -42.59 -14.54
CA GLY A 201 5.18 -43.61 -14.09
C GLY A 201 4.50 -44.98 -14.12
N HIS A 202 4.73 -45.76 -15.17
CA HIS A 202 4.47 -47.20 -15.17
C HIS A 202 5.41 -47.87 -14.17
N SER A 203 4.87 -48.29 -13.02
CA SER A 203 5.55 -49.23 -12.12
C SER A 203 4.65 -50.43 -11.88
N HIS A 204 5.03 -51.55 -12.49
CA HIS A 204 4.60 -52.88 -12.08
C HIS A 204 5.56 -53.40 -11.01
N SER A 205 5.08 -53.77 -9.83
CA SER A 205 5.71 -54.82 -9.03
C SER A 205 4.78 -55.38 -7.96
N HIS A 206 4.88 -56.69 -7.80
CA HIS A 206 4.05 -57.66 -7.09
C HIS A 206 3.92 -57.48 -5.56
N PRO A 207 2.97 -58.18 -4.89
CA PRO A 207 2.73 -58.07 -3.46
C PRO A 207 3.60 -59.01 -2.59
N ALA A 208 3.78 -58.57 -1.33
CA ALA A 208 4.10 -59.31 -0.09
C ALA A 208 5.59 -59.54 0.30
N PRO A 209 5.93 -59.79 1.59
CA PRO A 209 5.34 -59.36 2.87
C PRO A 209 6.37 -58.81 3.90
N SER A 210 5.83 -58.27 5.01
CA SER A 210 6.38 -58.06 6.37
C SER A 210 7.89 -58.20 6.64
N ASP A 211 8.49 -57.17 7.26
CA ASP A 211 9.23 -57.37 8.51
C ASP A 211 9.46 -56.06 9.29
N ALA A 212 9.41 -56.21 10.61
CA ALA A 212 9.61 -55.18 11.61
C ALA A 212 11.09 -54.82 11.75
N GLU A 213 11.41 -53.53 11.95
CA GLU A 213 12.38 -53.11 12.97
C GLU A 213 12.31 -51.59 13.20
N VAL A 214 11.83 -51.22 14.38
CA VAL A 214 11.86 -49.86 14.93
C VAL A 214 13.29 -49.55 15.38
N ARG A 215 14.06 -48.82 14.56
CA ARG A 215 15.33 -48.22 14.99
C ARG A 215 15.09 -46.85 15.61
N LYS A 216 15.32 -46.79 16.92
CA LYS A 216 15.45 -45.58 17.76
C LYS A 216 16.30 -44.51 17.06
N HIS A 217 15.74 -43.32 16.83
CA HIS A 217 16.53 -42.12 16.54
C HIS A 217 16.78 -41.33 17.83
N LYS A 218 18.07 -41.19 18.11
CA LYS A 218 18.70 -40.44 19.19
C LYS A 218 18.64 -38.95 18.83
N LYS A 219 18.11 -38.12 19.74
CA LYS A 219 18.27 -36.65 19.68
C LYS A 219 19.75 -36.29 19.76
N THR A 220 20.21 -35.50 18.80
CA THR A 220 21.41 -34.67 18.92
C THR A 220 21.09 -33.30 18.34
N ASP A 221 21.16 -32.29 19.20
CA ASP A 221 21.18 -30.88 18.83
C ASP A 221 22.36 -30.61 17.89
N GLY A 222 22.08 -30.01 16.72
CA GLY A 222 23.09 -29.60 15.74
C GLY A 222 22.47 -29.22 14.41
N ASP A 223 22.44 -27.91 14.11
CA ASP A 223 22.11 -27.23 12.85
C ASP A 223 21.21 -27.97 11.84
N ASP A 224 19.92 -27.60 11.87
CA ASP A 224 18.89 -27.91 10.89
C ASP A 224 19.29 -27.42 9.48
N ALA A 225 19.91 -28.28 8.69
CA ALA A 225 20.12 -28.07 7.25
C ALA A 225 19.07 -28.80 6.39
N GLY A 226 18.20 -29.60 7.01
CA GLY A 226 17.14 -30.34 6.32
C GLY A 226 15.83 -29.56 6.26
N PRO A 227 14.97 -29.82 5.25
CA PRO A 227 13.62 -29.25 5.23
C PRO A 227 12.80 -29.80 6.40
N VAL A 228 11.96 -28.97 7.02
CA VAL A 228 11.10 -29.38 8.15
C VAL A 228 10.15 -30.52 7.75
N ILE A 229 9.80 -30.59 6.46
CA ILE A 229 9.03 -31.67 5.86
C ILE A 229 9.82 -32.23 4.67
N GLU A 230 10.38 -33.44 4.81
CA GLU A 230 11.24 -34.05 3.78
C GLU A 230 10.48 -34.49 2.52
N ASN A 231 9.18 -34.81 2.62
CA ASN A 231 8.37 -35.27 1.48
C ASN A 231 6.94 -34.69 1.51
N PRO A 232 6.75 -33.40 1.19
CA PRO A 232 5.42 -32.83 1.07
C PRO A 232 4.69 -33.39 -0.15
N ASN A 233 3.37 -33.49 -0.04
CA ASN A 233 2.50 -33.89 -1.15
C ASN A 233 2.72 -32.96 -2.36
N ALA A 234 2.58 -33.50 -3.57
CA ALA A 234 2.73 -32.74 -4.81
C ALA A 234 1.82 -31.49 -4.83
N SER A 235 0.60 -31.60 -4.29
CA SER A 235 -0.32 -30.47 -4.17
C SER A 235 0.19 -29.36 -3.25
N VAL A 236 0.89 -29.70 -2.16
CA VAL A 236 1.43 -28.72 -1.19
C VAL A 236 2.67 -28.03 -1.77
N LYS A 237 3.50 -28.78 -2.51
CA LYS A 237 4.62 -28.19 -3.27
C LYS A 237 4.12 -27.21 -4.32
N ALA A 238 3.10 -27.60 -5.07
CA ALA A 238 2.40 -26.77 -6.04
C ALA A 238 1.92 -25.44 -5.41
N SER A 239 1.14 -25.53 -4.33
CA SER A 239 0.68 -24.36 -3.57
C SER A 239 1.84 -23.45 -3.13
N ALA A 240 2.98 -23.99 -2.73
CA ALA A 240 4.16 -23.21 -2.35
C ALA A 240 4.77 -22.40 -3.52
N TYR A 241 4.82 -22.97 -4.73
CA TYR A 241 5.29 -22.24 -5.90
C TYR A 241 4.27 -21.20 -6.39
N LEU A 242 2.98 -21.54 -6.40
CA LEU A 242 1.93 -20.56 -6.71
C LEU A 242 1.97 -19.37 -5.76
N ASN A 243 2.22 -19.64 -4.48
CA ASN A 243 2.34 -18.61 -3.47
C ASN A 243 3.48 -17.63 -3.81
N LEU A 244 4.67 -18.11 -4.19
CA LEU A 244 5.79 -17.23 -4.57
C LEU A 244 5.46 -16.31 -5.74
N ILE A 245 4.69 -16.78 -6.72
CA ILE A 245 4.36 -15.97 -7.89
C ILE A 245 3.26 -14.96 -7.56
N SER A 246 2.28 -15.37 -6.76
CA SER A 246 1.29 -14.45 -6.19
C SER A 246 1.98 -13.37 -5.37
N ASP A 247 2.93 -13.77 -4.52
CA ASP A 247 3.73 -12.91 -3.67
C ASP A 247 4.53 -11.88 -4.49
N PHE A 248 5.25 -12.34 -5.51
CA PHE A 248 5.93 -11.45 -6.44
C PHE A 248 5.00 -10.44 -7.12
N THR A 249 3.77 -10.86 -7.46
CA THR A 249 2.78 -10.00 -8.12
C THR A 249 2.17 -8.97 -7.16
N HIS A 250 1.91 -9.35 -5.91
CA HIS A 250 1.46 -8.38 -4.89
C HIS A 250 2.56 -7.34 -4.65
N ASN A 251 3.81 -7.79 -4.56
CA ASN A 251 4.96 -6.94 -4.27
C ASN A 251 5.11 -5.86 -5.36
N ILE A 252 4.94 -6.24 -6.64
CA ILE A 252 4.87 -5.28 -7.76
C ILE A 252 3.79 -4.22 -7.52
N THR A 253 2.63 -4.61 -7.00
CA THR A 253 1.51 -3.69 -6.81
C THR A 253 1.72 -2.78 -5.61
N ASP A 254 2.39 -3.24 -4.56
CA ASP A 254 2.86 -2.37 -3.46
C ASP A 254 3.80 -1.29 -3.95
N GLY A 255 4.76 -1.66 -4.80
CA GLY A 255 5.68 -0.69 -5.42
C GLY A 255 4.96 0.33 -6.31
N LEU A 256 3.96 -0.12 -7.08
CA LEU A 256 3.12 0.77 -7.88
C LEU A 256 2.31 1.74 -7.01
N ALA A 257 1.71 1.25 -5.92
CA ALA A 257 0.92 2.04 -4.99
C ALA A 257 1.78 3.10 -4.28
N ILE A 258 2.97 2.70 -3.78
CA ILE A 258 3.94 3.61 -3.13
C ILE A 258 4.35 4.73 -4.08
N SER A 259 4.77 4.38 -5.30
CA SER A 259 5.22 5.39 -6.26
C SER A 259 4.10 6.33 -6.69
N ALA A 260 2.91 5.83 -6.98
CA ALA A 260 1.75 6.67 -7.28
C ALA A 260 1.42 7.61 -6.10
N SER A 261 1.49 7.10 -4.87
CA SER A 261 1.19 7.86 -3.65
C SER A 261 2.19 8.99 -3.40
N PHE A 262 3.50 8.75 -3.55
CA PHE A 262 4.51 9.80 -3.39
C PHE A 262 4.45 10.88 -4.47
N TYR A 263 3.96 10.55 -5.67
CA TYR A 263 3.73 11.50 -6.74
C TYR A 263 2.46 12.34 -6.54
N ILE A 264 1.53 11.91 -5.67
CA ILE A 264 0.43 12.74 -5.17
C ILE A 264 0.97 13.72 -4.12
N SER A 265 1.56 13.19 -3.04
CA SER A 265 2.24 14.02 -2.04
C SER A 265 3.19 13.19 -1.18
N LYS A 266 4.06 13.88 -0.41
CA LYS A 266 4.87 13.22 0.61
C LYS A 266 4.02 12.61 1.73
N SER A 267 2.90 13.24 2.10
CA SER A 267 2.03 12.73 3.17
C SER A 267 1.41 11.40 2.76
N VAL A 268 0.70 11.38 1.63
CA VAL A 268 0.06 10.19 1.06
C VAL A 268 1.07 9.08 0.79
N GLY A 269 2.23 9.39 0.21
CA GLY A 269 3.30 8.40 0.05
C GLY A 269 3.79 7.79 1.37
N SER A 270 3.93 8.61 2.41
CA SER A 270 4.40 8.15 3.73
C SER A 270 3.36 7.28 4.43
N THR A 271 2.09 7.68 4.36
CA THR A 271 0.94 6.95 4.90
C THR A 271 0.78 5.60 4.19
N THR A 272 0.84 5.57 2.86
CA THR A 272 0.82 4.34 2.05
C THR A 272 2.00 3.43 2.41
N CYS A 273 3.23 3.97 2.55
CA CYS A 273 4.37 3.16 2.97
C CYS A 273 4.15 2.51 4.33
N LEU A 274 3.59 3.24 5.29
CA LEU A 274 3.33 2.71 6.62
C LEU A 274 2.21 1.66 6.60
N ALA A 275 1.16 1.90 5.82
CA ALA A 275 0.07 0.97 5.60
C ALA A 275 0.58 -0.37 5.05
N VAL A 276 1.35 -0.30 3.97
CA VAL A 276 1.93 -1.46 3.30
C VAL A 276 2.88 -2.20 4.24
N PHE A 277 3.77 -1.46 4.92
CA PHE A 277 4.68 -2.06 5.89
C PHE A 277 3.97 -2.92 6.95
N PHE A 278 2.83 -2.45 7.45
CA PHE A 278 2.10 -3.16 8.49
C PHE A 278 1.30 -4.36 7.98
N HIS A 279 0.83 -4.38 6.73
CA HIS A 279 0.20 -5.58 6.17
C HIS A 279 1.21 -6.58 5.60
N GLU A 280 2.40 -6.13 5.19
CA GLU A 280 3.49 -6.98 4.71
C GLU A 280 4.08 -7.87 5.80
N ILE A 281 4.33 -7.35 7.01
CA ILE A 281 4.90 -8.18 8.09
C ILE A 281 4.04 -9.44 8.34
N PRO A 282 2.71 -9.33 8.53
CA PRO A 282 1.84 -10.50 8.61
C PRO A 282 1.85 -11.41 7.38
N HIS A 283 1.80 -10.83 6.18
CA HIS A 283 1.76 -11.55 4.90
C HIS A 283 3.02 -12.38 4.70
N GLU A 284 4.20 -11.77 4.85
CA GLU A 284 5.50 -12.42 4.72
C GLU A 284 5.67 -13.59 5.71
N VAL A 285 5.11 -13.48 6.91
CA VAL A 285 5.11 -14.60 7.87
C VAL A 285 4.15 -15.72 7.45
N GLY A 286 3.02 -15.37 6.85
CA GLY A 286 2.08 -16.26 6.15
C GLY A 286 2.79 -17.11 5.11
N ASP A 287 3.39 -16.41 4.16
CA ASP A 287 4.07 -16.96 2.99
C ASP A 287 5.28 -17.81 3.39
N PHE A 288 6.07 -17.33 4.35
CA PHE A 288 7.18 -18.09 4.93
C PHE A 288 6.70 -19.44 5.47
N ALA A 289 5.62 -19.45 6.25
CA ALA A 289 5.10 -20.69 6.83
C ALA A 289 4.59 -21.66 5.76
N LEU A 290 3.98 -21.15 4.68
CA LEU A 290 3.51 -21.95 3.56
C LEU A 290 4.68 -22.58 2.78
N LEU A 291 5.77 -21.84 2.58
CA LEU A 291 7.00 -22.38 1.95
C LEU A 291 7.63 -23.50 2.78
N ILE A 292 7.71 -23.34 4.10
CA ILE A 292 8.20 -24.40 5.00
C ILE A 292 7.32 -25.65 4.89
N GLN A 293 5.99 -25.49 4.81
CA GLN A 293 5.06 -26.61 4.58
C GLN A 293 5.25 -27.25 3.19
N GLY A 294 5.62 -26.45 2.19
CA GLY A 294 6.05 -26.86 0.86
C GLY A 294 7.37 -27.64 0.81
N GLY A 295 8.06 -27.79 1.93
CA GLY A 295 9.32 -28.53 2.03
C GLY A 295 10.55 -27.67 1.77
N PHE A 296 10.43 -26.35 1.83
CA PHE A 296 11.58 -25.46 1.79
C PHE A 296 12.29 -25.50 3.16
N THR A 297 13.62 -25.46 3.14
CA THR A 297 14.39 -25.12 4.34
C THR A 297 14.16 -23.66 4.73
N LYS A 298 14.43 -23.29 5.98
CA LYS A 298 14.34 -21.90 6.43
C LYS A 298 15.11 -20.94 5.52
N TRP A 299 16.32 -21.33 5.11
CA TRP A 299 17.17 -20.51 4.24
C TRP A 299 16.60 -20.40 2.82
N GLN A 300 16.04 -21.48 2.27
CA GLN A 300 15.37 -21.43 0.97
C GLN A 300 14.14 -20.54 1.00
N ALA A 301 13.26 -20.72 2.00
CA ALA A 301 12.05 -19.91 2.14
C ALA A 301 12.38 -18.41 2.22
N MET A 302 13.35 -18.04 3.08
CA MET A 302 13.78 -16.64 3.22
C MET A 302 14.38 -16.07 1.93
N ASN A 303 15.24 -16.82 1.22
CA ASN A 303 15.80 -16.33 -0.05
C ASN A 303 14.73 -16.20 -1.13
N SER A 304 13.75 -17.11 -1.16
CA SER A 304 12.64 -17.03 -2.10
C SER A 304 11.80 -15.77 -1.86
N GLN A 305 11.53 -15.41 -0.61
CA GLN A 305 10.82 -14.15 -0.30
C GLN A 305 11.66 -12.90 -0.59
N PHE A 306 12.98 -12.96 -0.38
CA PHE A 306 13.84 -11.85 -0.83
C PHE A 306 13.81 -11.67 -2.36
N VAL A 307 13.61 -12.75 -3.12
CA VAL A 307 13.44 -12.69 -4.58
C VAL A 307 12.07 -12.12 -4.95
N THR A 308 11.00 -12.48 -4.25
CA THR A 308 9.66 -11.92 -4.51
C THR A 308 9.60 -10.42 -4.19
N ALA A 309 10.30 -9.99 -3.14
CA ALA A 309 10.51 -8.60 -2.76
C ALA A 309 11.18 -7.72 -3.84
N VAL A 310 11.95 -8.30 -4.78
CA VAL A 310 12.45 -7.56 -5.96
C VAL A 310 11.30 -7.04 -6.82
N GLY A 311 10.16 -7.73 -6.81
CA GLY A 311 8.91 -7.30 -7.44
C GLY A 311 8.52 -5.89 -7.02
N ALA A 312 8.68 -5.53 -5.74
CA ALA A 312 8.34 -4.20 -5.24
C ALA A 312 9.19 -3.08 -5.87
N TYR A 313 10.47 -3.34 -6.12
CA TYR A 313 11.29 -2.38 -6.88
C TYR A 313 10.85 -2.27 -8.33
N LEU A 314 10.52 -3.39 -8.98
CA LEU A 314 10.00 -3.36 -10.36
C LEU A 314 8.70 -2.55 -10.46
N GLY A 315 7.78 -2.76 -9.53
CA GLY A 315 6.56 -1.98 -9.39
C GLY A 315 6.84 -0.49 -9.18
N THR A 316 7.78 -0.17 -8.29
CA THR A 316 8.17 1.22 -8.00
C THR A 316 8.76 1.90 -9.23
N PHE A 317 9.66 1.24 -9.96
CA PHE A 317 10.22 1.79 -11.20
C PHE A 317 9.16 1.97 -12.29
N LEU A 318 8.26 1.00 -12.43
CA LEU A 318 7.15 1.09 -13.39
C LEU A 318 6.21 2.25 -13.04
N GLY A 319 5.87 2.42 -11.77
CA GLY A 319 5.01 3.51 -11.33
C GLY A 319 5.68 4.86 -11.52
N ILE A 320 6.95 5.02 -11.12
CA ILE A 320 7.74 6.23 -11.43
C ILE A 320 7.70 6.52 -12.93
N PHE A 321 7.90 5.52 -13.78
CA PHE A 321 7.84 5.68 -15.24
C PHE A 321 6.46 6.17 -15.70
N ILE A 322 5.37 5.55 -15.25
CA ILE A 322 3.99 5.95 -15.58
C ILE A 322 3.69 7.39 -15.12
N GLN A 323 4.13 7.76 -13.92
CA GLN A 323 3.93 9.10 -13.36
C GLN A 323 4.66 10.16 -14.19
N ASN A 324 5.93 9.94 -14.52
CA ASN A 324 6.71 10.88 -15.35
C ASN A 324 6.17 10.96 -16.80
N LEU A 325 5.67 9.86 -17.37
CA LEU A 325 5.00 9.89 -18.68
C LEU A 325 3.71 10.72 -18.63
N GLY A 326 2.90 10.57 -17.58
CA GLY A 326 1.71 11.40 -17.36
C GLY A 326 2.05 12.88 -17.29
N SER A 327 3.02 13.27 -16.47
CA SER A 327 3.47 14.67 -16.33
C SER A 327 4.14 15.22 -17.60
N SER A 328 4.79 14.38 -18.40
CA SER A 328 5.38 14.81 -19.67
C SER A 328 4.29 15.03 -20.74
N SER A 329 3.24 14.21 -20.71
CA SER A 329 2.11 14.30 -21.65
C SER A 329 1.28 15.56 -21.42
N SER A 330 1.12 15.99 -20.16
CA SER A 330 0.48 17.28 -19.83
C SER A 330 1.28 18.47 -20.37
N ASN A 331 2.60 18.50 -20.13
CA ASN A 331 3.45 19.61 -20.57
C ASN A 331 3.51 19.79 -22.10
N VAL A 332 3.47 18.70 -22.86
CA VAL A 332 3.52 18.76 -24.33
C VAL A 332 2.15 19.14 -24.93
N ALA A 333 1.05 18.63 -24.37
CA ALA A 333 -0.30 18.93 -24.84
C ALA A 333 -0.67 20.41 -24.62
N ASP A 334 -0.29 20.97 -23.47
CA ASP A 334 -0.44 22.39 -23.15
C ASP A 334 0.43 23.27 -24.07
N ALA A 335 1.70 22.90 -24.27
CA ALA A 335 2.64 23.73 -25.02
C ALA A 335 2.42 23.74 -26.55
N VAL A 336 1.86 22.66 -27.12
CA VAL A 336 1.74 22.51 -28.59
C VAL A 336 0.32 22.69 -29.10
N THR A 337 -0.69 22.30 -28.33
CA THR A 337 -2.08 22.18 -28.83
C THR A 337 -3.14 22.93 -28.04
N ASP A 338 -2.82 23.51 -26.87
CA ASP A 338 -3.83 24.10 -25.96
C ASP A 338 -5.05 23.15 -25.80
N ALA A 339 -4.76 21.86 -25.62
CA ALA A 339 -5.74 20.79 -25.57
C ALA A 339 -5.54 20.01 -24.27
N SER A 340 -6.65 19.64 -23.61
CA SER A 340 -6.61 18.87 -22.36
C SER A 340 -5.81 17.57 -22.55
N PRO A 341 -4.84 17.27 -21.67
CA PRO A 341 -4.07 16.03 -21.74
C PRO A 341 -4.87 14.79 -21.28
N GLY A 342 -6.11 14.99 -20.84
CA GLY A 342 -6.87 13.93 -20.19
C GLY A 342 -7.59 12.99 -21.16
N LEU A 343 -7.87 11.79 -20.64
CA LEU A 343 -8.36 10.66 -21.39
C LEU A 343 -9.88 10.73 -21.58
N PHE A 344 -10.35 10.33 -22.77
CA PHE A 344 -11.78 10.29 -23.12
C PHE A 344 -12.55 11.62 -22.92
N GLY A 345 -11.87 12.76 -23.08
CA GLY A 345 -12.48 14.09 -22.85
C GLY A 345 -12.78 14.36 -21.38
N THR A 346 -12.00 13.78 -20.48
CA THR A 346 -11.97 14.09 -19.05
C THR A 346 -10.61 14.68 -18.69
N THR A 347 -10.39 15.03 -17.43
CA THR A 347 -9.08 15.51 -16.94
C THR A 347 -8.15 14.40 -16.45
N VAL A 348 -8.57 13.13 -16.59
CA VAL A 348 -7.82 11.96 -16.11
C VAL A 348 -6.58 11.72 -16.97
N THR A 349 -5.40 11.75 -16.38
CA THR A 349 -4.15 11.40 -17.02
C THR A 349 -3.79 9.93 -16.79
N THR A 350 -2.80 9.39 -17.51
CA THR A 350 -2.32 8.02 -17.28
C THR A 350 -1.74 7.81 -15.89
N ALA A 351 -1.21 8.88 -15.27
CA ALA A 351 -0.70 8.86 -13.91
C ALA A 351 -1.80 8.60 -12.88
N ASP A 352 -2.97 9.24 -13.05
CA ASP A 352 -4.14 9.12 -12.17
C ASP A 352 -4.74 7.71 -12.15
N LEU A 353 -4.39 6.86 -13.11
CA LEU A 353 -4.92 5.51 -13.26
C LEU A 353 -4.15 4.47 -12.45
N THR A 354 -2.97 4.81 -11.93
CA THR A 354 -2.11 3.85 -11.23
C THR A 354 -2.70 3.49 -9.87
N LEU A 355 -3.09 4.48 -9.07
CA LEU A 355 -3.67 4.26 -7.75
C LEU A 355 -4.99 3.44 -7.78
N PRO A 356 -6.00 3.77 -8.62
CA PRO A 356 -7.22 2.96 -8.73
C PRO A 356 -6.91 1.53 -9.18
N PHE A 357 -5.99 1.34 -10.14
CA PHE A 357 -5.56 0.02 -10.56
C PHE A 357 -5.00 -0.81 -9.39
N THR A 358 -4.11 -0.21 -8.58
CA THR A 358 -3.53 -0.88 -7.41
C THR A 358 -4.59 -1.20 -6.35
N ALA A 359 -5.52 -0.29 -6.07
CA ALA A 359 -6.63 -0.53 -5.14
C ALA A 359 -7.52 -1.71 -5.61
N GLY A 360 -7.76 -1.81 -6.92
CA GLY A 360 -8.43 -2.97 -7.51
C GLY A 360 -7.69 -4.28 -7.30
N GLY A 361 -6.37 -4.28 -7.48
CA GLY A 361 -5.51 -5.44 -7.22
C GLY A 361 -5.54 -5.87 -5.76
N PHE A 362 -5.40 -4.93 -4.83
CA PHE A 362 -5.48 -5.19 -3.38
C PHE A 362 -6.84 -5.72 -2.96
N LEU A 363 -7.94 -5.22 -3.55
CA LEU A 363 -9.27 -5.80 -3.35
C LEU A 363 -9.30 -7.27 -3.75
N TYR A 364 -8.71 -7.63 -4.89
CA TYR A 364 -8.66 -9.02 -5.35
C TYR A 364 -7.84 -9.89 -4.40
N ILE A 365 -6.62 -9.47 -4.05
CA ILE A 365 -5.73 -10.20 -3.14
C ILE A 365 -6.47 -10.46 -1.81
N ALA A 366 -7.03 -9.42 -1.19
CA ALA A 366 -7.73 -9.57 0.07
C ALA A 366 -8.95 -10.49 -0.04
N THR A 367 -9.81 -10.28 -1.05
CA THR A 367 -11.14 -10.92 -1.07
C THR A 367 -11.16 -12.30 -1.72
N VAL A 368 -10.29 -12.54 -2.70
CA VAL A 368 -10.25 -13.80 -3.46
C VAL A 368 -8.99 -14.59 -3.14
N GLY A 369 -7.85 -13.94 -2.88
CA GLY A 369 -6.61 -14.61 -2.51
C GLY A 369 -6.67 -15.17 -1.09
N VAL A 370 -6.96 -14.32 -0.10
CA VAL A 370 -6.71 -14.63 1.31
C VAL A 370 -7.97 -14.98 2.11
N ILE A 371 -9.09 -14.26 1.90
CA ILE A 371 -10.33 -14.54 2.66
C ILE A 371 -10.79 -16.02 2.54
N PRO A 372 -10.75 -16.67 1.37
CA PRO A 372 -11.14 -18.08 1.28
C PRO A 372 -10.29 -19.00 2.16
N GLU A 373 -8.99 -18.73 2.32
CA GLU A 373 -8.10 -19.54 3.14
C GLU A 373 -8.44 -19.45 4.63
N ILE A 374 -8.81 -18.27 5.13
CA ILE A 374 -9.22 -18.12 6.55
C ILE A 374 -10.58 -18.75 6.84
N LEU A 375 -11.41 -18.96 5.80
CA LEU A 375 -12.72 -19.59 5.89
C LEU A 375 -12.64 -21.13 5.86
N GLU A 376 -11.49 -21.71 5.51
CA GLU A 376 -11.29 -23.15 5.57
C GLU A 376 -11.27 -23.65 7.03
N LEU A 377 -12.11 -24.66 7.32
CA LEU A 377 -12.24 -25.25 8.64
C LEU A 377 -11.13 -26.27 8.90
N GLU A 378 -10.54 -26.25 10.08
CA GLU A 378 -9.57 -27.27 10.46
C GLU A 378 -10.30 -28.58 10.82
N SER A 379 -9.92 -29.68 10.16
CA SER A 379 -10.61 -30.98 10.25
C SER A 379 -10.67 -31.58 11.67
N ASN A 380 -9.78 -31.15 12.57
CA ASN A 380 -9.67 -31.68 13.93
C ASN A 380 -10.37 -30.80 14.99
N ASN A 381 -10.94 -29.66 14.62
CA ASN A 381 -11.54 -28.74 15.58
C ASN A 381 -13.03 -29.04 15.82
N SER A 382 -13.45 -28.89 17.08
CA SER A 382 -14.86 -28.91 17.42
C SER A 382 -15.57 -27.64 16.95
N ARG A 383 -16.88 -27.73 16.72
CA ARG A 383 -17.72 -26.56 16.35
C ARG A 383 -17.54 -25.35 17.28
N LYS A 384 -17.33 -25.59 18.58
CA LYS A 384 -17.09 -24.51 19.55
C LYS A 384 -15.74 -23.83 19.33
N GLN A 385 -14.70 -24.61 19.04
CA GLN A 385 -13.36 -24.08 18.74
C GLN A 385 -13.36 -23.27 17.45
N GLU A 386 -14.05 -23.74 16.40
CA GLU A 386 -14.19 -23.00 15.15
C GLU A 386 -14.92 -21.66 15.33
N ILE A 387 -15.98 -21.63 16.16
CA ILE A 387 -16.66 -20.37 16.49
C ILE A 387 -15.73 -19.41 17.23
N VAL A 388 -14.98 -19.89 18.23
CA VAL A 388 -14.03 -19.06 18.98
C VAL A 388 -12.89 -18.56 18.08
N LYS A 389 -12.41 -19.42 17.18
CA LYS A 389 -11.42 -19.05 16.15
C LYS A 389 -11.98 -17.97 15.24
N GLY A 390 -13.20 -18.12 14.73
CA GLY A 390 -13.87 -17.12 13.89
C GLY A 390 -14.02 -15.76 14.57
N PHE A 391 -14.43 -15.72 15.85
CA PHE A 391 -14.46 -14.46 16.62
C PHE A 391 -13.06 -13.86 16.80
N SER A 392 -12.04 -14.70 16.99
CA SER A 392 -10.66 -14.25 17.12
C SER A 392 -10.14 -13.68 15.79
N GLN A 393 -10.39 -14.35 14.67
CA GLN A 393 -10.05 -13.86 13.33
C GLN A 393 -10.74 -12.51 13.04
N LEU A 394 -12.04 -12.41 13.32
CA LEU A 394 -12.78 -11.15 13.17
C LEU A 394 -12.18 -10.03 14.03
N PHE A 395 -11.81 -10.32 15.27
CA PHE A 395 -11.13 -9.36 16.13
C PHE A 395 -9.82 -8.87 15.51
N PHE A 396 -8.98 -9.78 14.99
CA PHE A 396 -7.71 -9.40 14.35
C PHE A 396 -7.92 -8.61 13.05
N ILE A 397 -8.94 -8.93 12.23
CA ILE A 397 -9.35 -8.10 11.08
C ILE A 397 -9.69 -6.69 11.55
N LEU A 398 -10.49 -6.55 12.61
CA LEU A 398 -10.85 -5.23 13.15
C LEU A 398 -9.65 -4.48 13.72
N VAL A 399 -8.68 -5.16 14.31
CA VAL A 399 -7.44 -4.53 14.78
C VAL A 399 -6.62 -4.00 13.60
N GLY A 400 -6.47 -4.78 12.52
CA GLY A 400 -5.81 -4.32 11.30
C GLY A 400 -6.51 -3.13 10.66
N LEU A 401 -7.84 -3.19 10.56
CA LEU A 401 -8.67 -2.09 10.05
C LEU A 401 -8.54 -0.84 10.93
N SER A 402 -8.51 -1.01 12.26
CA SER A 402 -8.38 0.10 13.22
C SER A 402 -7.01 0.76 13.13
N LEU A 403 -5.95 -0.02 12.89
CA LEU A 403 -4.62 0.53 12.65
C LEU A 403 -4.64 1.44 11.42
N MET A 404 -5.22 0.97 10.32
CA MET A 404 -5.36 1.77 9.10
C MET A 404 -6.23 3.00 9.28
N PHE A 405 -7.34 2.87 10.02
CA PHE A 405 -8.16 4.02 10.39
C PHE A 405 -7.33 5.05 11.16
N MET A 406 -6.52 4.65 12.14
CA MET A 406 -5.68 5.59 12.88
C MET A 406 -4.62 6.24 11.99
N ILE A 407 -3.98 5.46 11.11
CA ILE A 407 -2.96 5.97 10.18
C ILE A 407 -3.56 7.03 9.26
N SER A 408 -4.68 6.74 8.61
CA SER A 408 -5.36 7.67 7.69
C SER A 408 -6.03 8.85 8.41
N TRP A 409 -6.47 8.68 9.66
CA TRP A 409 -7.10 9.76 10.43
C TRP A 409 -6.09 10.81 10.94
N PHE A 410 -4.83 10.42 11.15
CA PHE A 410 -3.77 11.30 11.66
C PHE A 410 -2.73 11.70 10.60
N GLU A 411 -2.94 11.27 9.35
CA GLU A 411 -2.36 11.86 8.14
C GLU A 411 -2.76 13.34 8.01
#